data_AF-A0A842J3W7-F1
#
_entry.id   AF-A0A842J3W7-F1
#
_cell.length_a   1.000
_cell.length_b   1.000
_cell.length_c   1.000
_cell.angle_alpha   90.00
_cell.angle_beta   90.00
_cell.angle_gamma   90.00
#
_symmetry.space_group_name_H-M   'P 1'
#
loop_
_entity.id
_entity.type
_entity.pdbx_description
1 polymer ?
#
loop_
_entity_poly.entity_id
_entity_poly.type
_entity_poly.pdbx_seq_one_letter_code
_entity_poly.pdbx_strand_id
1 'polypeptide(L)'
;MKKIIIKCPKCGGKMRINDQVAKYRCPSCKEVYKFNHFRRLISKITGFFKGIGQTCVDIKNNIQYKYKTAKSTYSYMKQMKQHMKKDPNWSNYHKEQREEKRMKDAQKPRFWDKFKK
;
A
#
# COMPACT_ATOMS: atom_id res chain seq x y z
N MET A 1 -11.67 30.79 8.71
CA MET A 1 -10.21 30.64 8.48
C MET A 1 -9.77 29.23 8.85
N LYS A 2 -9.02 28.53 7.99
CA LYS A 2 -8.52 27.17 8.30
C LYS A 2 -7.34 27.26 9.28
N LYS A 3 -7.36 26.44 10.33
CA LYS A 3 -6.27 26.32 11.32
C LYS A 3 -5.41 25.11 10.97
N ILE A 4 -4.09 25.29 10.95
CA ILE A 4 -3.11 24.23 10.70
C ILE A 4 -2.27 23.96 11.94
N ILE A 5 -1.87 22.71 12.13
CA ILE A 5 -0.99 22.29 13.22
C ILE A 5 0.44 22.30 12.69
N ILE A 6 1.27 23.19 13.22
CA ILE A 6 2.71 23.24 12.91
C ILE A 6 3.53 22.93 14.16
N LYS A 7 4.77 22.48 13.96
CA LYS A 7 5.75 22.35 15.05
C LYS A 7 6.57 23.64 15.17
N CYS A 8 6.82 24.07 16.40
CA CYS A 8 7.73 25.16 16.68
C CYS A 8 9.15 24.77 16.26
N PRO A 9 9.90 25.63 15.55
CA PRO A 9 11.27 25.32 15.16
C PRO A 9 12.26 25.26 16.33
N LYS A 10 12.00 25.96 17.43
CA LYS A 10 12.90 25.95 18.60
C LYS A 10 12.57 24.85 19.61
N CYS A 11 11.32 24.75 20.02
CA CYS A 11 10.92 23.80 21.07
C CYS A 11 10.23 22.52 20.55
N GLY A 12 9.97 22.40 19.25
CA GLY A 12 9.28 21.23 18.67
C GLY A 12 7.79 21.11 19.05
N GLY A 13 7.29 21.96 19.97
CA GLY A 13 5.91 21.96 20.44
C GLY A 13 4.91 22.17 19.32
N LYS A 14 3.81 21.41 19.34
CA LYS A 14 2.72 21.54 18.38
C LYS A 14 1.91 22.79 18.72
N MET A 15 1.69 23.67 17.74
CA MET A 15 0.84 24.83 17.88
C MET A 15 -0.18 24.90 16.75
N ARG A 16 -1.36 25.43 17.07
CA ARG A 16 -2.43 25.67 16.10
C ARG A 16 -2.34 27.13 15.66
N ILE A 17 -2.00 27.36 14.40
CA ILE A 17 -1.96 28.70 13.80
C ILE A 17 -3.00 28.79 12.68
N ASN A 18 -3.40 30.01 12.32
CA ASN A 18 -4.18 30.22 11.11
C ASN A 18 -3.30 29.95 9.88
N ASP A 19 -3.88 29.41 8.81
CA ASP A 19 -3.18 29.16 7.53
C ASP A 19 -3.00 30.47 6.73
N GLN A 20 -2.36 31.45 7.35
CA GLN A 20 -2.02 32.74 6.77
C GLN A 20 -0.57 33.11 7.08
N VAL A 21 0.04 33.90 6.20
CA VAL A 21 1.41 34.40 6.36
C VAL A 21 1.39 35.50 7.42
N ALA A 22 1.79 35.15 8.64
CA ALA A 22 1.83 36.09 9.75
C ALA A 22 2.95 35.74 10.75
N LYS A 23 3.24 36.69 11.65
CA LYS A 23 4.08 36.46 12.81
C LYS A 23 3.23 35.76 13.88
N TYR A 24 3.67 34.59 14.34
CA TYR A 24 3.01 33.85 15.41
C TYR A 24 3.92 33.75 16.62
N ARG A 25 3.34 33.92 17.81
CA ARG A 25 4.04 33.67 19.06
C ARG A 25 3.84 32.22 19.48
N CYS A 26 4.92 31.49 19.72
CA CYS A 26 4.84 30.13 20.22
C CYS A 26 4.33 30.15 21.68
N PRO A 27 3.30 29.36 22.05
CA PRO A 27 2.83 29.29 23.43
C PRO A 27 3.85 28.66 24.38
N SER A 28 4.71 27.75 23.88
CA SER A 28 5.67 27.03 24.71
C SER A 28 6.96 27.82 24.96
N CYS A 29 7.59 28.38 23.92
CA CYS A 29 8.86 29.11 24.06
C CYS A 29 8.73 30.64 23.99
N LYS A 30 7.49 31.17 23.87
CA LYS A 30 7.17 32.61 23.77
C LYS A 30 7.84 33.39 22.63
N GLU A 31 8.62 32.72 21.78
CA GLU A 31 9.29 33.34 20.64
C GLU A 31 8.33 33.63 19.49
N VAL A 32 8.62 34.72 18.78
CA VAL A 32 7.87 35.16 17.61
C VAL A 32 8.51 34.60 16.35
N TYR A 33 7.77 33.78 15.61
CA TYR A 33 8.21 33.18 14.37
C TYR A 33 7.40 33.72 13.17
N LYS A 34 8.08 34.06 12.07
CA LYS A 34 7.46 34.47 10.80
C LYS A 34 7.07 33.24 9.97
N PHE A 35 5.77 32.94 9.88
CA PHE A 35 5.29 31.87 9.01
C PHE A 35 5.29 32.33 7.56
N ASN A 36 6.36 32.02 6.83
CA ASN A 36 6.57 32.49 5.46
C ASN A 36 5.96 31.55 4.40
N HIS A 37 5.79 32.06 3.16
CA HIS A 37 5.17 31.30 2.06
C HIS A 37 5.90 29.98 1.75
N PHE A 38 7.23 29.96 1.87
CA PHE A 38 8.06 28.78 1.67
C PHE A 38 7.74 27.64 2.66
N ARG A 39 7.50 27.98 3.94
CA ARG A 39 7.10 26.98 4.95
C ARG A 39 5.70 26.44 4.73
N ARG A 40 4.79 27.27 4.20
CA ARG A 40 3.45 26.83 3.79
C ARG A 40 3.51 25.81 2.63
N LEU A 41 4.44 26.02 1.70
CA LEU A 41 4.70 25.10 0.60
C LEU A 41 5.29 23.78 1.10
N ILE A 42 6.33 23.82 1.94
CA ILE A 42 6.96 22.62 2.53
C ILE A 42 5.96 21.78 3.34
N SER A 43 5.09 22.43 4.12
CA SER A 43 4.09 21.73 4.94
C SER A 43 3.01 21.04 4.11
N LYS A 44 2.66 21.56 2.91
CA LYS A 44 1.81 20.84 1.95
C LYS A 44 2.54 19.68 1.29
N ILE A 45 3.80 19.90 0.89
CA ILE A 45 4.63 18.91 0.20
C ILE A 45 4.91 17.69 1.09
N THR A 46 5.22 17.90 2.37
CA THR A 46 5.51 16.80 3.31
C THR A 46 4.32 15.86 3.54
N GLY A 47 3.08 16.34 3.42
CA GLY A 47 1.89 15.49 3.47
C GLY A 47 1.78 14.57 2.25
N PHE A 48 2.10 15.08 1.06
CA PHE A 48 2.03 14.35 -0.20
C PHE A 48 3.10 13.24 -0.29
N PHE A 49 4.36 13.54 0.08
CA PHE A 49 5.44 12.56 0.02
C PHE A 49 5.33 11.43 1.04
N LYS A 50 4.73 11.68 2.22
CA LYS A 50 4.43 10.60 3.18
C LYS A 50 3.45 9.57 2.61
N GLY A 51 2.43 10.03 1.89
CA GLY A 51 1.48 9.15 1.21
C GLY A 51 2.18 8.28 0.17
N ILE A 52 3.01 8.88 -0.69
CA ILE A 52 3.75 8.16 -1.74
C ILE A 52 4.70 7.11 -1.13
N GLY A 53 5.40 7.44 -0.04
CA GLY A 53 6.32 6.52 0.62
C GLY A 53 5.64 5.25 1.13
N GLN A 54 4.50 5.38 1.80
CA GLN A 54 3.70 4.23 2.25
C GLN A 54 3.19 3.39 1.06
N THR A 55 2.65 4.04 0.03
CA THR A 55 2.14 3.33 -1.15
C THR A 55 3.22 2.50 -1.86
N CYS A 56 4.45 3.02 -1.99
CA CYS A 56 5.55 2.28 -2.59
C CYS A 56 5.96 1.04 -1.78
N VAL A 57 5.97 1.14 -0.45
CA VAL A 57 6.28 0.00 0.45
C VAL A 57 5.20 -1.08 0.34
N ASP A 58 3.92 -0.67 0.31
CA ASP A 58 2.79 -1.60 0.19
C ASP A 58 2.79 -2.32 -1.16
N ILE A 59 3.10 -1.63 -2.25
CA ILE A 59 3.26 -2.24 -3.58
C ILE A 59 4.37 -3.30 -3.56
N LYS A 60 5.53 -2.98 -2.96
CA LYS A 60 6.66 -3.91 -2.87
C LYS A 60 6.31 -5.16 -2.06
N ASN A 61 5.67 -4.98 -0.90
CA ASN A 61 5.29 -6.09 -0.02
C ASN A 61 4.25 -7.01 -0.68
N ASN A 62 3.29 -6.44 -1.41
CA ASN A 62 2.28 -7.21 -2.13
C ASN A 62 2.89 -8.04 -3.29
N ILE A 63 3.85 -7.48 -4.03
CA ILE A 63 4.57 -8.22 -5.08
C ILE A 63 5.39 -9.36 -4.47
N GLN A 64 6.12 -9.11 -3.38
CA GLN A 64 6.87 -10.15 -2.69
C GLN A 64 5.98 -11.28 -2.16
N TYR A 65 4.84 -10.93 -1.58
CA TYR A 65 3.86 -11.91 -1.10
C TYR A 65 3.37 -12.79 -2.24
N LYS A 66 2.90 -12.19 -3.35
CA LYS A 66 2.45 -12.94 -4.54
C LYS A 66 3.53 -13.88 -5.09
N TYR A 67 4.78 -13.43 -5.15
CA TYR A 67 5.89 -14.26 -5.63
C TYR A 67 6.17 -15.44 -4.70
N LYS A 68 6.23 -15.21 -3.37
CA LYS A 68 6.46 -16.28 -2.38
C LYS A 68 5.34 -17.31 -2.41
N THR A 69 4.08 -16.86 -2.48
CA THR A 69 2.91 -17.74 -2.57
C THR A 69 2.94 -18.56 -3.86
N ALA A 70 3.25 -17.96 -5.02
CA ALA A 70 3.38 -18.70 -6.27
C ALA A 70 4.49 -19.76 -6.20
N LYS A 71 5.64 -19.42 -5.59
CA LYS A 71 6.76 -20.36 -5.43
C LYS A 71 6.39 -21.54 -4.50
N SER A 72 5.72 -21.28 -3.38
CA SER A 72 5.29 -22.34 -2.47
C SER A 72 4.25 -23.25 -3.12
N THR A 73 3.24 -22.68 -3.80
CA THR A 73 2.25 -23.44 -4.57
C THR A 73 2.92 -24.32 -5.64
N TYR A 74 3.89 -23.78 -6.38
CA TYR A 74 4.63 -24.56 -7.37
C TYR A 74 5.40 -25.72 -6.75
N SER A 75 6.09 -25.49 -5.62
CA SER A 75 6.82 -26.55 -4.92
C SER A 75 5.89 -27.66 -4.39
N TYR A 76 4.71 -27.29 -3.87
CA TYR A 76 3.68 -28.23 -3.44
C TYR A 76 3.15 -29.06 -4.61
N MET A 77 2.77 -28.40 -5.72
CA MET A 77 2.32 -29.11 -6.93
C MET A 77 3.40 -30.05 -7.48
N LYS A 78 4.67 -29.65 -7.42
CA LYS A 78 5.79 -30.50 -7.85
C LYS A 78 5.92 -31.75 -6.97
N GLN A 79 5.83 -31.61 -5.65
CA GLN A 79 5.85 -32.73 -4.71
C GLN A 79 4.65 -33.65 -4.94
N MET A 80 3.44 -33.09 -5.03
CA MET A 80 2.22 -33.84 -5.34
C MET A 80 2.37 -34.65 -6.63
N LYS A 81 2.92 -34.05 -7.69
CA LYS A 81 3.18 -34.74 -8.97
C LYS A 81 4.22 -35.86 -8.83
N GLN A 82 5.18 -35.75 -7.93
CA GLN A 82 6.15 -36.81 -7.65
C GLN A 82 5.54 -37.94 -6.83
N HIS A 83 4.73 -37.64 -5.81
CA HIS A 83 4.01 -38.65 -5.02
C HIS A 83 3.00 -39.42 -5.88
N MET A 84 2.30 -38.75 -6.79
CA MET A 84 1.38 -39.38 -7.74
C MET A 84 2.06 -40.26 -8.79
N LYS A 85 3.35 -40.03 -9.08
CA LYS A 85 4.13 -40.95 -9.94
C LYS A 85 4.53 -42.24 -9.21
N LYS A 86 4.60 -42.22 -7.87
CA LYS A 86 4.95 -43.39 -7.06
C LYS A 86 3.73 -44.24 -6.71
N ASP A 87 2.61 -43.61 -6.36
CA ASP A 87 1.32 -44.28 -6.11
C ASP A 87 0.19 -43.52 -6.82
N PRO A 88 -0.22 -43.94 -8.02
CA PRO A 88 -1.15 -43.17 -8.80
C PRO A 88 -2.61 -43.48 -8.43
N ASN A 89 -3.24 -42.62 -7.63
CA ASN A 89 -4.70 -42.59 -7.52
C ASN A 89 -5.30 -41.76 -8.67
N TRP A 90 -5.41 -42.38 -9.85
CA TRP A 90 -5.91 -41.76 -11.09
C TRP A 90 -7.37 -41.27 -11.02
N SER A 91 -8.16 -41.76 -10.06
CA SER A 91 -9.58 -41.43 -9.96
C SER A 91 -9.83 -39.99 -9.50
N ASN A 92 -8.99 -39.44 -8.61
CA ASN A 92 -9.14 -38.08 -8.09
C ASN A 92 -8.37 -37.03 -8.90
N TYR A 93 -7.28 -37.39 -9.57
CA TYR A 93 -6.44 -36.43 -10.31
C TYR A 93 -7.19 -35.65 -11.41
N HIS A 94 -7.98 -36.37 -12.21
CA HIS A 94 -8.77 -35.75 -13.28
C HIS A 94 -9.96 -34.92 -12.76
N LYS A 95 -10.38 -35.15 -11.51
CA LYS A 95 -11.44 -34.40 -10.84
C LYS A 95 -10.89 -33.08 -10.32
N GLU A 96 -9.74 -33.12 -9.64
CA GLU A 96 -9.03 -31.93 -9.15
C GLU A 96 -8.57 -31.01 -10.29
N GLN A 97 -8.03 -31.56 -11.38
CA GLN A 97 -7.67 -30.77 -12.58
C GLN A 97 -8.88 -30.09 -13.23
N ARG A 98 -10.06 -30.74 -13.21
CA ARG A 98 -11.31 -30.17 -13.73
C ARG A 98 -11.83 -29.07 -12.81
N GLU A 99 -11.75 -29.26 -11.50
CA GLU A 99 -12.13 -28.25 -10.51
C GLU A 99 -11.19 -27.04 -10.55
N GLU A 100 -9.87 -27.25 -10.65
CA GLU A 100 -8.89 -26.17 -10.74
C GLU A 100 -9.06 -25.34 -12.03
N LYS A 101 -9.38 -25.99 -13.16
CA LYS A 101 -9.74 -25.29 -14.41
C LYS A 101 -11.02 -24.49 -14.26
N ARG A 102 -12.08 -25.07 -13.67
CA ARG A 102 -13.34 -24.36 -13.41
C ARG A 102 -13.15 -23.14 -12.52
N MET A 103 -12.33 -23.25 -11.48
CA MET A 103 -11.97 -22.14 -10.59
C MET A 103 -11.19 -21.04 -11.35
N LYS A 104 -10.21 -21.43 -12.18
CA LYS A 104 -9.44 -20.48 -13.01
C LYS A 104 -10.30 -19.76 -14.05
N ASP A 105 -11.25 -20.46 -14.67
CA ASP A 105 -12.14 -19.87 -15.66
C ASP A 105 -13.26 -19.03 -15.04
N ALA A 106 -13.71 -19.37 -13.82
CA ALA A 106 -14.63 -18.54 -13.04
C ALA A 106 -13.98 -17.25 -12.52
N GLN A 107 -12.67 -17.29 -12.25
CA GLN A 107 -11.91 -16.16 -11.72
C GLN A 107 -11.28 -15.28 -12.83
N LYS A 108 -11.29 -15.71 -14.10
CA LYS A 108 -10.87 -14.88 -15.23
C LYS A 108 -11.91 -13.77 -15.46
N PRO A 109 -11.51 -12.49 -15.46
CA PRO A 109 -12.40 -11.43 -15.92
C PRO A 109 -12.77 -11.72 -17.38
N ARG A 110 -14.07 -11.75 -17.71
CA ARG A 110 -14.48 -12.04 -19.07
C ARG A 110 -13.93 -10.93 -19.96
N PHE A 111 -13.34 -11.30 -21.09
CA PHE A 111 -12.75 -10.38 -22.07
C PHE A 111 -13.69 -9.21 -22.42
N TRP A 112 -15.00 -9.47 -22.44
CA TRP A 112 -16.05 -8.50 -22.70
C TRP A 112 -16.40 -7.55 -21.54
N ASP A 113 -16.03 -7.87 -20.29
CA ASP A 113 -16.24 -6.97 -19.16
C ASP A 113 -15.31 -5.74 -19.23
N LYS A 114 -14.25 -5.81 -20.04
CA LYS A 114 -13.33 -4.68 -20.29
C LYS A 114 -13.91 -3.65 -21.29
N PHE A 115 -14.95 -4.00 -22.03
CA PHE A 115 -15.60 -3.16 -23.05
C PHE A 115 -16.99 -2.65 -22.64
N LYS A 116 -17.47 -2.98 -21.44
CA LYS A 116 -18.74 -2.49 -20.87
C LYS A 116 -18.61 -1.15 -20.14
N LYS A 117 -17.77 -0.25 -20.65
CA LYS A 117 -17.69 1.13 -20.16
C LYS A 117 -18.23 2.08 -21.22
#